data_AF-A0AA87TEC1-F1
#
_entry.id   AF-A0AA87TEC1-F1
#
_cell.length_a   1.000
_cell.length_b   1.000
_cell.length_c   1.000
_cell.angle_alpha   90.00
_cell.angle_beta   90.00
_cell.angle_gamma   90.00
#
_symmetry.space_group_name_H-M   'P 1'
#
loop_
_entity.id
_entity.type
_entity.pdbx_description
1 polymer ?
#
loop_
_entity_poly.entity_id
_entity_poly.type
_entity_poly.pdbx_seq_one_letter_code
_entity_poly.pdbx_strand_id
1 'polypeptide(L)'
;MLWTRIAGLITRFKKEIMAGKILFCKIKSNHDKLVKVDIGIDNRKISFISRLKEYKTITGATSFNPFGISDISDMSRLLILGREVQDLIEKQGEN
;
A
#
# COMPACT_ATOMS: atom_id res chain seq x y z
N MET A 1 26.73 14.73 -11.15
CA MET A 1 25.59 13.82 -11.35
C MET A 1 25.27 13.17 -10.00
N LEU A 2 24.47 13.85 -9.17
CA LEU A 2 24.22 13.47 -7.77
C LEU A 2 22.91 12.69 -7.72
N TRP A 3 22.96 11.36 -7.76
CA TRP A 3 21.75 10.53 -7.66
C TRP A 3 21.33 10.43 -6.19
N THR A 4 20.42 11.29 -5.74
CA THR A 4 19.80 11.17 -4.41
C THR A 4 18.77 10.05 -4.44
N ARG A 5 19.15 8.85 -3.98
CA ARG A 5 18.28 7.67 -3.90
C ARG A 5 17.32 7.80 -2.71
N ILE A 6 16.01 7.58 -2.90
CA ILE A 6 15.09 7.46 -1.75
C ILE A 6 15.34 6.15 -1.02
N ALA A 7 15.78 6.27 0.23
CA ALA A 7 15.79 5.18 1.17
C ALA A 7 14.41 5.09 1.84
N GLY A 8 13.78 3.92 1.76
CA GLY A 8 12.59 3.58 2.52
C GLY A 8 12.97 2.80 3.77
N LEU A 9 12.30 3.09 4.89
CA LEU A 9 12.38 2.32 6.12
C LEU A 9 10.96 1.88 6.51
N ILE A 10 10.77 0.58 6.71
CA ILE A 10 9.53 -0.01 7.16
C ILE A 10 9.75 -0.63 8.53
N THR A 11 8.90 -0.21 9.46
CA THR A 11 8.92 -0.69 10.84
C THR A 11 7.58 -1.31 11.22
N ARG A 12 7.60 -2.25 12.17
CA ARG A 12 6.41 -2.78 12.84
C ARG A 12 6.68 -2.79 14.32
N PHE A 13 5.78 -2.20 15.10
CA PHE A 13 5.95 -2.04 16.55
C PHE A 13 7.34 -1.44 16.91
N LYS A 14 7.74 -0.39 16.18
CA LYS A 14 9.05 0.30 16.32
C LYS A 14 10.29 -0.57 16.00
N LYS A 15 10.12 -1.80 15.55
CA LYS A 15 11.21 -2.65 15.07
C LYS A 15 11.36 -2.50 13.56
N GLU A 16 12.57 -2.24 13.09
CA GLU A 16 12.89 -2.27 11.67
C GLU A 16 12.66 -3.67 11.09
N ILE A 17 11.93 -3.73 9.97
CA ILE A 17 11.73 -4.97 9.20
C ILE A 17 12.44 -4.88 7.86
N MET A 18 12.43 -3.71 7.22
CA MET A 18 13.00 -3.55 5.90
C MET A 18 13.48 -2.11 5.71
N ALA A 19 14.74 -1.97 5.31
CA ALA A 19 15.32 -0.72 4.85
C ALA A 19 15.98 -0.94 3.49
N GLY A 20 16.08 0.13 2.68
CA GLY A 20 16.76 0.08 1.39
C GLY A 20 16.21 1.06 0.37
N LYS A 21 16.66 0.94 -0.89
CA LYS A 21 16.19 1.81 -1.97
C LYS A 21 14.79 1.41 -2.43
N ILE A 22 13.85 2.36 -2.44
CA ILE A 22 12.53 2.12 -3.04
C ILE A 22 12.69 2.04 -4.57
N LEU A 23 12.21 0.94 -5.17
CA LEU A 23 12.29 0.72 -6.62
C LEU A 23 10.95 0.92 -7.31
N PHE A 24 9.85 0.51 -6.67
CA PHE A 24 8.50 0.65 -7.22
C PHE A 24 7.44 0.67 -6.13
N CYS A 25 6.29 1.24 -6.45
CA CYS A 25 5.05 1.12 -5.70
C CYS A 25 3.91 0.76 -6.65
N LYS A 26 3.18 -0.32 -6.35
CA LYS A 26 2.03 -0.77 -7.13
C LYS A 26 0.79 -0.87 -6.27
N ILE A 27 -0.24 -0.11 -6.63
CA ILE A 27 -1.55 -0.15 -5.98
C ILE A 27 -2.48 -1.07 -6.79
N LYS A 28 -3.21 -1.94 -6.09
CA LYS A 28 -4.34 -2.70 -6.62
C LYS A 28 -5.55 -2.40 -5.73
N SER A 29 -6.57 -1.77 -6.27
CA SER A 29 -7.78 -1.42 -5.52
C SER A 29 -9.04 -1.96 -6.19
N ASN A 30 -9.84 -2.68 -5.42
CA ASN A 30 -11.26 -2.90 -5.66
C ASN A 30 -11.97 -2.22 -4.49
N HIS A 31 -12.46 -1.00 -4.71
CA HIS A 31 -12.88 -0.08 -3.64
C HIS A 31 -13.91 -0.68 -2.67
N ASP A 32 -14.71 -1.65 -3.11
CA ASP A 32 -15.72 -2.27 -2.27
C ASP A 32 -15.18 -3.43 -1.44
N LYS A 33 -13.99 -3.98 -1.76
CA LYS A 33 -13.55 -5.28 -1.21
C LYS A 33 -12.10 -5.32 -0.70
N LEU A 34 -11.20 -4.60 -1.35
CA LEU A 34 -9.76 -4.81 -1.20
C LEU A 34 -8.94 -3.60 -1.65
N VAL A 35 -7.99 -3.18 -0.82
CA VAL A 35 -6.83 -2.41 -1.26
C VAL A 35 -5.57 -3.20 -0.97
N LYS A 36 -4.67 -3.27 -1.96
CA LYS A 36 -3.35 -3.86 -1.82
C LYS A 36 -2.30 -2.88 -2.34
N VAL A 37 -1.25 -2.67 -1.56
CA VAL A 37 -0.09 -1.87 -1.94
C VAL A 37 1.15 -2.76 -1.86
N ASP A 38 1.82 -2.93 -3.00
CA ASP A 38 3.10 -3.63 -3.12
C ASP A 38 4.23 -2.59 -3.20
N ILE A 39 5.20 -2.66 -2.30
CA ILE A 39 6.38 -1.77 -2.29
C ILE A 39 7.62 -2.63 -2.50
N GLY A 40 8.38 -2.34 -3.56
CA GLY A 40 9.68 -2.94 -3.83
C GLY A 40 10.80 -2.14 -3.18
N ILE A 41 11.60 -2.78 -2.34
CA ILE A 41 12.78 -2.18 -1.69
C ILE A 41 13.99 -3.07 -1.97
N ASP A 42 14.99 -2.54 -2.66
CA ASP A 42 16.11 -3.31 -3.24
C ASP A 42 15.59 -4.56 -3.98
N ASN A 43 16.08 -5.77 -3.63
CA ASN A 43 15.63 -7.03 -4.22
C ASN A 43 14.47 -7.68 -3.42
N ARG A 44 13.81 -6.94 -2.54
CA ARG A 44 12.72 -7.42 -1.68
C ARG A 44 11.42 -6.71 -2.01
N LYS A 45 10.30 -7.31 -1.58
CA LYS A 45 8.97 -6.73 -1.72
C LYS A 45 8.20 -6.94 -0.43
N ILE A 46 7.50 -5.91 0.02
CA ILE A 46 6.46 -6.05 1.03
C ILE A 46 5.08 -5.77 0.42
N SER A 47 4.08 -6.46 0.93
CA SER A 47 2.68 -6.28 0.55
C SER A 47 1.86 -5.86 1.75
N PHE A 48 1.21 -4.71 1.67
CA PHE A 48 0.17 -4.28 2.59
C PHE A 48 -1.19 -4.60 1.97
N ILE A 49 -2.08 -5.22 2.75
CA ILE A 49 -3.37 -5.71 2.26
C ILE A 49 -4.43 -5.30 3.28
N SER A 50 -5.40 -4.51 2.83
CA SER A 50 -6.59 -4.12 3.59
C SER A 50 -7.82 -4.75 2.92
N ARG A 51 -8.55 -5.57 3.68
CA ARG A 51 -9.71 -6.35 3.21
C ARG A 51 -10.90 -5.98 4.06
N LEU A 52 -11.91 -5.40 3.41
CA LEU A 52 -13.13 -4.96 4.09
C LEU A 52 -13.82 -6.17 4.72
N LYS A 53 -14.16 -6.07 6.01
CA LYS A 53 -14.89 -7.12 6.76
C LYS A 53 -16.27 -7.37 6.16
N GLU A 54 -16.94 -6.29 5.74
CA GLU A 54 -18.28 -6.32 5.16
C GLU A 54 -18.30 -5.46 3.90
N TYR A 55 -18.85 -5.95 2.80
CA TYR A 55 -18.91 -5.23 1.52
C TYR A 55 -20.29 -5.28 0.89
N LYS A 56 -20.61 -4.30 0.05
CA LYS A 56 -21.84 -4.32 -0.75
C LYS A 56 -21.68 -5.20 -1.99
N THR A 57 -22.62 -6.10 -2.20
CA THR A 57 -22.73 -6.88 -3.44
C THR A 57 -23.30 -6.01 -4.55
N ILE A 58 -23.27 -6.55 -5.78
CA ILE A 58 -23.85 -5.89 -6.97
C ILE A 58 -25.36 -5.66 -6.79
N THR A 59 -26.02 -6.51 -5.99
CA THR A 59 -27.44 -6.38 -5.63
C THR A 59 -27.71 -5.37 -4.50
N GLY A 60 -26.67 -4.71 -3.97
CA GLY A 60 -26.76 -3.74 -2.88
C GLY A 60 -26.85 -4.37 -1.48
N ALA A 61 -26.91 -5.70 -1.37
CA ALA A 61 -26.90 -6.41 -0.10
C ALA A 61 -25.51 -6.39 0.54
N THR A 62 -25.45 -6.37 1.87
CA THR A 62 -24.18 -6.51 2.60
C THR A 62 -23.77 -7.98 2.66
N SER A 63 -22.52 -8.26 2.34
CA SER A 63 -21.91 -9.59 2.42
C SER A 63 -20.68 -9.55 3.31
N PHE A 64 -20.41 -10.66 4.00
CA PHE A 64 -19.26 -10.81 4.88
C PHE A 64 -18.05 -11.37 4.14
N ASN A 65 -16.86 -10.89 4.49
CA ASN A 65 -15.58 -11.39 4.00
C ASN A 65 -14.85 -12.12 5.14
N PRO A 66 -14.68 -13.46 5.08
CA PRO A 66 -14.05 -14.23 6.16
C PRO A 66 -12.57 -13.90 6.38
N PHE A 67 -11.93 -13.23 5.42
CA PHE A 67 -10.55 -12.76 5.52
C PHE A 67 -10.48 -11.24 5.73
N GLY A 68 -11.62 -10.58 5.86
CA GLY A 68 -11.71 -9.15 6.05
C GLY A 68 -11.68 -8.80 7.53
N ILE A 69 -10.73 -7.94 7.90
CA ILE A 69 -10.58 -7.42 9.27
C ILE A 69 -10.54 -5.90 9.31
N SER A 70 -10.62 -5.24 8.14
CA SER A 70 -10.48 -3.80 8.02
C SER A 70 -11.82 -3.13 7.77
N ASP A 71 -11.85 -1.81 7.96
CA ASP A 71 -12.95 -0.95 7.56
C ASP A 71 -12.57 -0.06 6.35
N ILE A 72 -13.49 0.83 5.95
CA ILE A 72 -13.31 1.74 4.83
C ILE A 72 -12.19 2.76 5.11
N SER A 73 -12.02 3.16 6.38
CA SER A 73 -10.98 4.09 6.81
C SER A 73 -9.59 3.48 6.62
N ASP A 74 -9.41 2.22 7.02
CA ASP A 74 -8.17 1.48 6.81
C ASP A 74 -7.82 1.33 5.33
N MET A 75 -8.81 1.02 4.48
CA MET A 75 -8.62 0.97 3.03
C MET A 75 -8.20 2.32 2.46
N SER A 76 -8.83 3.40 2.92
CA SER A 76 -8.54 4.77 2.49
C SER A 76 -7.13 5.20 2.90
N ARG A 77 -6.73 4.94 4.16
CA ARG A 77 -5.38 5.19 4.66
C ARG A 77 -4.32 4.43 3.87
N LEU A 78 -4.57 3.16 3.58
CA LEU A 78 -3.64 2.37 2.79
C LEU A 78 -3.51 2.88 1.35
N LEU A 79 -4.62 3.34 0.75
CA LEU A 79 -4.60 3.95 -0.58
C LEU A 79 -3.82 5.27 -0.60
N ILE A 80 -4.01 6.12 0.42
CA ILE A 80 -3.27 7.38 0.58
C ILE A 80 -1.78 7.09 0.69
N LEU A 81 -1.38 6.17 1.58
CA LEU A 81 0.03 5.76 1.73
C LEU A 81 0.61 5.28 0.39
N GLY A 82 -0.14 4.44 -0.35
CA GLY A 82 0.31 3.96 -1.65
C GLY A 82 0.59 5.10 -2.63
N ARG A 83 -0.30 6.10 -2.68
CA ARG A 83 -0.17 7.28 -3.55
C ARG A 83 1.00 8.17 -3.13
N GLU A 84 1.16 8.44 -1.84
CA GLU A 84 2.29 9.20 -1.31
C GLU A 84 3.64 8.56 -1.72
N VAL A 85 3.74 7.24 -1.64
CA VAL A 85 4.95 6.53 -2.09
C VAL A 85 5.13 6.62 -3.61
N GLN A 86 4.05 6.57 -4.40
CA GLN A 86 4.13 6.77 -5.85
C GLN A 86 4.61 8.19 -6.21
N ASP A 87 4.01 9.21 -5.62
CA ASP A 87 4.40 10.61 -5.82
C ASP A 87 5.87 10.87 -5.46
N LEU A 88 6.36 10.22 -4.39
CA LEU A 88 7.76 10.28 -3.99
C LEU A 88 8.69 9.66 -5.04
N ILE A 89 8.27 8.58 -5.70
CA ILE A 89 9.04 7.94 -6.78
C ILE A 89 9.03 8.81 -8.04
N GLU A 90 7.88 9.38 -8.41
CA GLU A 90 7.72 10.20 -9.64
C GLU A 90 8.51 11.50 -9.58
N LYS A 91 8.49 12.21 -8.44
CA LYS A 91 9.29 13.43 -8.21
C LYS A 91 10.81 13.22 -8.32
N GLN A 92 11.28 11.97 -8.37
CA GLN A 92 12.69 11.66 -8.65
C GLN A 92 13.02 11.64 -10.14
N GLY A 93 12.03 11.35 -11.00
CA GLY A 93 12.25 11.21 -12.45
C GLY A 93 12.31 12.54 -13.20
N GLU A 94 11.90 13.64 -12.55
CA GLU A 94 11.82 14.98 -13.14
C GLU A 94 13.04 15.88 -12.79
N ASN A 95 14.04 15.37 -12.07
CA ASN A 95 15.24 16.11 -11.64
C ASN A 95 16.55 15.57 -12.23
#